data_AF-A0A925W3B8-F1
#
_entry.id   AF-A0A925W3B8-F1
#
_cell.length_a   1.000
_cell.length_b   1.000
_cell.length_c   1.000
_cell.angle_alpha   90.00
_cell.angle_beta   90.00
_cell.angle_gamma   90.00
#
_symmetry.space_group_name_H-M   'P 1'
#
loop_
_entity.id
_entity.type
_entity.pdbx_description
1 polymer ?
#
loop_
_entity_poly.entity_id
_entity_poly.type
_entity_poly.pdbx_seq_one_letter_code
_entity_poly.pdbx_strand_id
1 'polypeptide(L)' 'VSEGLARRGVLVKDTHGSTIRFSPPLVITEQEIGFAVDALADVLR' A
#
# COMPACT_ATOMS: atom_id res chain seq x y z
N VAL A 1 -4.21 -5.78 -7.26
CA VAL A 1 -3.94 -4.67 -6.32
C VAL A 1 -2.46 -4.62 -5.90
N SER A 2 -1.89 -5.67 -5.29
CA SER A 2 -0.49 -5.68 -4.83
C SER A 2 0.54 -5.32 -5.90
N GLU A 3 0.44 -5.90 -7.10
CA GLU A 3 1.33 -5.52 -8.21
C GLU A 3 1.14 -4.06 -8.68
N GLY A 4 -0.08 -3.54 -8.59
CA GLY A 4 -0.40 -2.15 -8.91
C GLY A 4 0.24 -1.18 -7.92
N LEU A 5 0.18 -1.51 -6.63
CA LEU A 5 0.85 -0.77 -5.57
C LEU A 5 2.38 -0.82 -5.73
N ALA A 6 2.94 -1.99 -6.05
CA ALA A 6 4.38 -2.14 -6.25
C ALA A 6 4.91 -1.28 -7.40
N ARG A 7 4.18 -1.18 -8.53
CA ARG A 7 4.51 -0.27 -9.65
C ARG A 7 4.50 1.21 -9.24
N ARG A 8 3.82 1.55 -8.15
CA ARG A 8 3.72 2.91 -7.61
C ARG A 8 4.62 3.11 -6.39
N GLY A 9 5.53 2.18 -6.12
CA GLY A 9 6.50 2.29 -5.03
C GLY A 9 5.99 1.89 -3.65
N VAL A 10 4.79 1.30 -3.57
CA VAL A 10 4.20 0.85 -2.30
C VAL A 10 4.24 -0.68 -2.23
N LEU A 11 5.07 -1.20 -1.33
CA LEU A 11 5.21 -2.65 -1.14
C LEU A 11 4.24 -3.13 -0.07
N VAL A 12 3.48 -4.17 -0.41
CA VAL A 12 2.50 -4.80 0.47
C VAL A 12 2.55 -6.31 0.32
N LYS A 13 2.01 -7.02 1.31
CA LYS A 13 1.82 -8.47 1.23
C LYS A 13 0.33 -8.79 1.08
N ASP A 14 0.01 -9.61 0.10
CA ASP A 14 -1.27 -10.29 -0.01
C ASP A 14 -1.31 -11.54 0.88
N THR A 15 -2.48 -11.80 1.46
CA THR A 15 -2.75 -13.01 2.25
C THR A 15 -4.09 -13.58 1.84
N HIS A 16 -4.10 -14.87 1.51
CA HIS A 16 -5.30 -15.64 1.14
C HIS A 16 -6.23 -14.95 0.13
N GLY A 17 -5.66 -14.20 -0.82
CA GLY A 17 -6.35 -13.66 -1.99
C GLY A 17 -7.31 -12.47 -1.76
N SER A 18 -7.72 -12.18 -0.53
CA SER A 18 -8.72 -11.13 -0.24
C SER A 18 -8.25 -10.04 0.71
N THR A 19 -7.11 -10.23 1.39
CA THR A 19 -6.60 -9.29 2.39
C THR A 19 -5.20 -8.82 2.01
N ILE A 20 -4.95 -7.52 2.14
CA ILE A 20 -3.66 -6.89 1.90
C ILE A 20 -3.18 -6.27 3.21
N ARG A 21 -1.91 -6.49 3.55
CA ARG A 21 -1.28 -5.93 4.75
C ARG A 21 -0.27 -4.86 4.41
N PHE A 22 -0.44 -3.72 5.04
CA PHE A 22 0.57 -2.67 5.16
C PHE A 22 1.33 -2.91 6.45
N SER A 23 2.65 -2.89 6.39
CA SER A 23 3.52 -3.07 7.57
C SER A 23 4.67 -2.07 7.52
N PRO A 24 4.36 -0.77 7.59
CA PRO A 24 5.38 0.27 7.55
C PRO A 24 6.25 0.24 8.82
N PRO A 25 7.47 0.82 8.78
CA PRO A 25 8.29 0.98 9.97
C PRO A 25 7.68 2.02 10.93
N LEU A 26 8.04 1.96 12.21
CA LEU A 26 7.52 2.87 13.24
C LEU A 26 7.92 4.34 13.05
N VAL A 27 8.92 4.59 12.20
CA VAL A 27 9.41 5.94 11.87
C VAL A 27 8.65 6.59 10.72
N ILE A 28 7.64 5.92 10.16
CA ILE A 28 6.84 6.45 9.06
C ILE A 28 6.14 7.75 9.46
N THR A 29 6.11 8.69 8.53
CA THR A 29 5.44 9.99 8.67
C THR A 29 3.98 9.93 8.20
N GLU A 30 3.17 10.89 8.66
CA GLU A 30 1.78 11.04 8.19
C GLU A 30 1.71 11.24 6.66
N GLN A 31 2.67 11.96 6.08
CA GLN A 31 2.74 12.22 4.65
C GLN A 31 2.99 10.94 3.85
N GLU A 32 3.87 10.05 4.33
CA GLU A 32 4.12 8.74 3.72
C GLU A 32 2.91 7.81 3.85
N ILE A 33 2.15 7.89 4.95
CA ILE A 33 0.88 7.19 5.09
C ILE A 33 -0.13 7.70 4.04
N GLY A 34 -0.25 9.02 3.89
CA GLY A 34 -1.10 9.64 2.88
C GLY A 34 -0.77 9.14 1.47
N PHE A 35 0.52 9.13 1.11
CA PHE A 35 1.00 8.57 -0.15
C PHE A 35 0.57 7.11 -0.36
N ALA A 36 0.69 6.26 0.65
CA ALA A 36 0.29 4.85 0.56
C ALA A 36 -1.23 4.68 0.38
N VAL A 37 -2.04 5.53 1.02
CA VAL A 37 -3.50 5.53 0.90
C VAL A 37 -3.94 6.03 -0.48
N ASP A 38 -3.35 7.11 -0.98
CA ASP A 38 -3.62 7.62 -2.33
C ASP A 38 -3.23 6.59 -3.39
N ALA A 39 -2.08 5.92 -3.19
CA ALA A 39 -1.63 4.86 -4.07
C ALA A 39 -2.65 3.72 -4.15
N LEU A 40 -3.24 3.33 -3.02
CA LEU A 40 -4.28 2.32 -2.94
C LEU A 40 -5.58 2.77 -3.60
N ALA A 41 -6.04 3.99 -3.34
CA ALA A 41 -7.29 4.52 -3.88
C ALA A 41 -7.29 4.49 -5.42
N ASP A 42 -6.19 4.91 -6.03
CA ASP A 42 -6.01 4.89 -7.48
C ASP A 42 -5.94 3.48 -8.09
N VAL A 43 -5.36 2.51 -7.37
CA VAL A 43 -5.29 1.11 -7.87
C VAL A 43 -6.65 0.41 -7.81
N LEU A 44 -7.58 0.90 -6.98
CA LEU A 44 -8.93 0.37 -6.84
C LEU A 44 -9.95 1.02 -7.80
N ARG A 45 -9.58 2.10 -8.47
CA ARG A 45 -10.37 2.68 -9.57
C ARG A 45 -10.24 1.83 -10.82
#